data_AF-A0A0U9HN52-F1
#
_entry.id   AF-A0A0U9HN52-F1
#
_cell.length_a   1.000
_cell.length_b   1.000
_cell.length_c   1.000
_cell.angle_alpha   90.00
_cell.angle_beta   90.00
_cell.angle_gamma   90.00
#
_symmetry.space_group_name_H-M   'P 1'
#
loop_
_entity.id
_entity.type
_entity.pdbx_description
1 polymer ?
#
loop_
_entity_poly.entity_id
_entity_poly.type
_entity_poly.pdbx_seq_one_letter_code
_entity_poly.pdbx_strand_id
1 'polypeptide(L)'
;MFKDSQEGEVNSSTDIINEAVTDVIQDSLTISGICKDKDDDNIIACAVASNADYIVTGDTELLSVKKYKRIRILSPRDFELLFD
;
A
#
# COMPACT_ATOMS: atom_id res chain seq x y z
N MET A 1 -43.50 5.28 -1.86
CA MET A 1 -42.77 6.29 -2.66
C MET A 1 -41.58 6.70 -1.83
N PHE A 2 -40.38 6.73 -2.42
CA PHE A 2 -39.06 6.98 -1.80
C PHE A 2 -38.41 5.78 -1.09
N LYS A 3 -37.74 4.89 -1.85
CA LYS A 3 -36.57 4.14 -1.35
C LYS A 3 -35.71 3.39 -2.40
N ASP A 4 -35.88 3.62 -3.70
CA ASP A 4 -35.16 2.83 -4.72
C ASP A 4 -34.10 3.62 -5.51
N SER A 5 -33.61 4.77 -5.01
CA SER A 5 -32.80 5.70 -5.81
C SER A 5 -31.39 5.98 -5.27
N GLN A 6 -30.82 5.11 -4.42
CA GLN A 6 -29.47 5.32 -3.83
C GLN A 6 -28.52 4.11 -3.93
N GLU A 7 -28.93 2.96 -4.48
CA GLU A 7 -28.08 1.74 -4.55
C GLU A 7 -27.30 1.59 -5.86
N GLY A 8 -27.50 2.48 -6.85
CA GLY A 8 -26.87 2.38 -8.17
C GLY A 8 -25.49 3.03 -8.32
N GLU A 9 -25.13 3.99 -7.47
CA GLU A 9 -23.90 4.80 -7.68
C GLU A 9 -22.71 4.32 -6.85
N VAL A 10 -22.94 3.63 -5.72
CA VAL A 10 -21.86 3.20 -4.81
C VAL A 10 -21.08 2.00 -5.38
N ASN A 11 -21.72 1.13 -6.16
CA ASN A 11 -21.08 -0.08 -6.71
C ASN A 11 -20.07 0.21 -7.84
N SER A 12 -20.20 1.33 -8.54
CA SER A 12 -19.33 1.66 -9.68
C SER A 12 -17.89 2.00 -9.24
N SER A 13 -17.72 2.53 -8.02
CA SER A 13 -16.40 2.94 -7.51
C SER A 13 -15.57 1.78 -6.97
N THR A 14 -16.22 0.69 -6.55
CA THR A 14 -15.52 -0.49 -5.99
C THR A 14 -14.88 -1.36 -7.08
N ASP A 15 -15.39 -1.31 -8.30
CA ASP A 15 -14.90 -2.16 -9.40
C ASP A 15 -13.48 -1.80 -9.83
N ILE A 16 -13.14 -0.50 -9.90
CA ILE A 16 -11.79 -0.02 -10.26
C ILE A 16 -10.76 -0.49 -9.22
N ILE A 17 -11.13 -0.43 -7.94
CA ILE A 17 -10.23 -0.87 -6.86
C ILE A 17 -10.02 -2.38 -6.93
N ASN A 18 -11.09 -3.16 -7.16
CA ASN A 18 -11.00 -4.62 -7.28
C ASN A 18 -10.18 -5.08 -8.48
N GLU A 19 -10.17 -4.33 -9.59
CA GLU A 19 -9.36 -4.66 -10.78
C GLU A 19 -7.86 -4.54 -10.52
N ALA A 20 -7.43 -3.53 -9.75
CA ALA A 20 -6.02 -3.28 -9.46
C ALA A 20 -5.48 -4.10 -8.26
N VAL A 21 -6.36 -4.60 -7.40
CA VAL A 21 -6.00 -5.37 -6.21
C VAL A 21 -5.68 -6.82 -6.61
N THR A 22 -4.43 -7.21 -6.43
CA THR A 22 -4.01 -8.61 -6.69
C THR A 22 -4.41 -9.55 -5.57
N ASP A 23 -4.34 -9.10 -4.31
CA ASP A 23 -4.67 -9.91 -3.13
C ASP A 23 -5.27 -9.06 -2.01
N VAL A 24 -6.26 -9.61 -1.30
CA VAL A 24 -6.81 -9.02 -0.06
C VAL A 24 -6.25 -9.79 1.13
N ILE A 25 -5.36 -9.15 1.87
CA ILE A 25 -4.67 -9.77 3.00
C ILE A 25 -5.29 -9.26 4.30
N GLN A 26 -5.87 -10.18 5.07
CA GLN A 26 -6.28 -9.91 6.46
C GLN A 26 -5.21 -10.45 7.40
N ASP A 27 -4.08 -9.73 7.47
CA ASP A 27 -3.01 -10.03 8.41
C ASP A 27 -3.15 -9.16 9.66
N SER A 28 -2.84 -9.73 10.82
CA SER A 28 -2.84 -9.06 12.13
C SER A 28 -1.45 -8.54 12.52
N LEU A 29 -0.51 -8.55 11.56
CA LEU A 29 0.83 -8.07 11.75
C LEU A 29 0.83 -6.60 12.15
N THR A 30 1.29 -6.33 13.37
CA THR A 30 1.49 -4.96 13.88
C THR A 30 2.97 -4.63 13.87
N ILE A 31 3.35 -3.60 13.12
CA ILE A 31 4.69 -2.99 13.14
C ILE A 31 4.55 -1.60 13.72
N SER A 32 5.48 -1.17 14.58
CA SER A 32 5.51 0.19 15.10
C SER A 32 6.92 0.69 15.36
N GLY A 33 7.11 2.00 15.28
CA GLY A 33 8.35 2.71 15.61
C GLY A 33 9.42 2.68 14.53
N ILE A 34 9.05 2.42 13.27
CA ILE A 34 10.00 2.46 12.14
C ILE A 34 10.01 3.85 11.50
N CYS A 35 8.82 4.38 11.25
CA CYS A 35 8.62 5.72 10.73
C CYS A 35 8.40 6.74 11.85
N LYS A 36 8.62 8.03 11.57
CA LYS A 36 8.28 9.09 12.53
C LYS A 36 6.77 9.28 12.62
N ASP A 37 6.10 9.22 11.48
CA ASP A 37 4.65 9.06 11.45
C ASP A 37 4.31 7.60 11.75
N LYS A 38 3.44 7.39 12.72
CA LYS A 38 3.03 6.05 13.15
C LYS A 38 2.14 5.38 12.11
N ASP A 39 1.43 6.17 11.31
CA ASP A 39 0.50 5.62 10.33
C ASP A 39 1.25 4.98 9.14
N ASP A 40 2.47 5.45 8.85
CA ASP A 40 3.35 4.89 7.81
C ASP A 40 3.86 3.48 8.16
N ASP A 41 3.94 3.13 9.45
CA ASP A 41 4.31 1.78 9.87
C ASP A 41 3.31 0.73 9.33
N ASN A 42 2.06 1.12 9.05
CA ASN A 42 1.06 0.25 8.45
C ASN A 42 1.41 -0.12 6.99
N ILE A 43 2.07 0.78 6.25
CA ILE A 43 2.52 0.50 4.88
C ILE A 43 3.63 -0.57 4.92
N ILE A 44 4.55 -0.45 5.89
CA ILE A 44 5.59 -1.45 6.11
C ILE A 44 4.98 -2.78 6.57
N ALA A 45 3.99 -2.76 7.46
CA ALA A 45 3.27 -3.96 7.89
C ALA A 45 2.61 -4.66 6.70
N CYS A 46 1.90 -3.92 5.85
CA CYS A 46 1.28 -4.44 4.64
C CYS A 46 2.30 -5.09 3.70
N ALA A 47 3.44 -4.43 3.45
CA ALA A 47 4.48 -4.97 2.58
C ALA A 47 5.13 -6.26 3.14
N VAL A 48 5.24 -6.38 4.47
CA VAL A 48 5.70 -7.62 5.11
C VAL A 48 4.64 -8.72 4.98
N ALA A 49 3.37 -8.41 5.25
CA ALA A 49 2.26 -9.34 5.15
C ALA A 49 2.06 -9.88 3.73
N SER A 50 2.23 -9.02 2.72
CA SER A 50 2.16 -9.38 1.30
C SER A 50 3.42 -10.05 0.76
N ASN A 51 4.45 -10.19 1.59
CA ASN A 51 5.72 -10.72 1.14
C ASN A 51 6.31 -9.90 -0.05
N ALA A 52 6.08 -8.59 -0.07
CA ALA A 52 6.61 -7.72 -1.12
C ALA A 52 8.14 -7.67 -1.10
N ASP A 53 8.74 -7.50 -2.27
CA ASP A 53 10.18 -7.24 -2.41
C ASP A 53 10.50 -5.73 -2.38
N TYR A 54 9.51 -4.88 -2.71
CA TYR A 54 9.67 -3.45 -2.84
C TYR A 54 8.47 -2.68 -2.27
N ILE A 55 8.74 -1.51 -1.70
CA ILE A 55 7.79 -0.41 -1.57
C ILE A 55 8.27 0.68 -2.52
N VAL A 56 7.41 1.09 -3.45
CA VAL A 56 7.69 2.21 -4.36
C VAL A 56 6.84 3.39 -3.93
N THR A 57 7.46 4.49 -3.51
CA THR A 57 6.75 5.63 -2.94
C THR A 57 7.48 6.95 -3.20
N GLY A 58 6.73 8.05 -3.28
CA GLY A 58 7.27 9.42 -3.27
C GLY A 58 7.38 10.01 -1.86
N ASP A 59 6.89 9.30 -0.85
CA ASP A 59 6.90 9.78 0.54
C ASP A 59 8.32 9.80 1.12
N THR A 60 8.72 10.94 1.68
CA THR A 60 10.10 11.14 2.15
C THR A 60 10.39 10.43 3.47
N GLU A 61 9.40 10.27 4.36
CA GLU A 61 9.58 9.55 5.62
C GLU A 61 9.79 8.05 5.34
N LEU A 62 8.96 7.45 4.48
CA LEU A 62 9.16 6.05 4.05
C LEU A 62 10.49 5.86 3.30
N LEU A 63 10.83 6.76 2.38
CA LEU A 63 12.12 6.70 1.67
C LEU A 63 13.32 6.81 2.62
N SER A 64 13.18 7.51 3.75
CA SER A 64 14.25 7.64 4.74
C SER A 64 14.60 6.30 5.41
N VAL A 65 13.66 5.36 5.47
CA VAL A 65 13.87 4.00 5.99
C VAL A 65 14.78 3.19 5.05
N LYS A 66 14.71 3.44 3.73
CA LYS A 66 15.47 2.80 2.63
C LYS A 66 15.28 1.30 2.45
N LYS A 67 15.28 0.53 3.55
CA LYS A 67 15.14 -0.92 3.55
C LYS A 67 14.61 -1.39 4.89
N TYR A 68 13.62 -2.27 4.84
CA TYR A 68 13.11 -2.98 6.00
C TYR A 68 13.14 -4.50 5.75
N LYS A 69 13.93 -5.24 6.53
CA LYS A 69 14.18 -6.67 6.29
C LYS A 69 14.66 -6.91 4.84
N ARG A 70 13.88 -7.62 4.02
CA ARG A 70 14.19 -7.85 2.60
C ARG A 70 13.59 -6.80 1.66
N ILE A 71 12.68 -5.98 2.17
CA ILE A 71 11.88 -5.03 1.41
C ILE A 71 12.73 -3.80 1.13
N ARG A 72 12.94 -3.47 -0.14
CA ARG A 72 13.62 -2.24 -0.56
C ARG A 72 12.60 -1.12 -0.71
N ILE A 73 12.88 0.06 -0.18
CA ILE A 73 12.00 1.23 -0.29
C ILE A 73 12.65 2.21 -1.24
N LEU A 74 12.01 2.45 -2.38
CA LEU A 74 12.58 3.15 -3.52
C LEU A 74 11.62 4.23 -4.03
N SER A 75 12.19 5.28 -4.62
CA SER A 75 11.38 6.22 -5.39
C SER A 75 10.93 5.57 -6.70
N PRO A 76 9.84 6.03 -7.34
CA PRO A 76 9.44 5.52 -8.66
C PRO A 76 10.58 5.59 -9.69
N ARG A 77 11.39 6.66 -9.65
CA ARG A 77 12.56 6.82 -10.51
C ARG A 77 13.64 5.79 -10.23
N ASP A 78 13.96 5.55 -8.95
CA ASP A 78 14.98 4.54 -8.60
C ASP A 78 14.52 3.12 -8.92
N PHE A 79 13.20 2.87 -8.86
CA PHE A 79 12.63 1.59 -9.24
C PHE A 79 12.68 1.35 -10.76
N GLU A 80 12.40 2.38 -11.57
CA GLU A 80 12.54 2.32 -13.04
C GLU A 80 13.95 1.90 -13.45
N LEU A 81 14.99 2.48 -12.83
CA LEU A 81 16.40 2.19 -13.10
C LEU A 81 16.84 0.75 -12.79
N LEU A 82 15.98 -0.08 -12.18
CA LEU A 82 16.28 -1.51 -11.99
C LEU A 82 16.09 -2.35 -13.25
N PHE A 83 15.42 -1.80 -14.27
CA PHE A 83 15.02 -2.51 -15.48
C PHE A 83 15.71 -2.00 -16.76
N ASP A 84 16.56 -0.99 -16.62
CA ASP A 84 17.48 -0.52 -17.67
C ASP A 84 18.78 -1.35 -17.70
#